data_AF-A0A2H0YGT8-F1
#
_entry.id   AF-A0A2H0YGT8-F1
#
_cell.length_a   1.000
_cell.length_b   1.000
_cell.length_c   1.000
_cell.angle_alpha   90.00
_cell.angle_beta   90.00
_cell.angle_gamma   90.00
#
_symmetry.space_group_name_H-M   'P 1'
#
loop_
_entity.id
_entity.type
_entity.pdbx_description
1 polymer ?
#
loop_
_entity_poly.entity_id
_entity_poly.type
_entity_poly.pdbx_seq_one_letter_code
_entity_poly.pdbx_strand_id
1 'polypeptide(L)'
;MEGKCASCHNPHASDQKSLLKKEKVCLVCHTDLAAPGKEMKLHPPFESGDCETCHGPHGSRNSHMLVNTQKEVCTGCHNMMETFAKTAVHTPVSEGACSGCHNPHFSPNDKLLRDTGFRLCFTCHEGKRFKYGIVHKPVHEGRCDLCHTPHGSDHPGNLVKVEGDLCKTCHSFSSTVFKNNLLADAHQGKKCTICHDPHSVPKTSRKLLKPNAHGPYKAGECGACHVSATSLQRTDESEKLCFGCHEDRPLEFHQENKHHALKIEKKCLNCHSPHLGYTKNNLVNPLHTLCFRCHDASIMGNEFKHPPAEQDCITCHKPHSSGNVMLLQDETIPLCQNCHSVLGKHVHPMAGNYKDPVTGRMLTCASCHDPHSSDFEKLTRGERTRELCARCHKSGEHEL
;
A
#
# COMPACT_ATOMS: atom_id res chain seq x y z
N MET A 1 0.35 29.44 -26.31
CA MET A 1 0.02 30.88 -26.33
C MET A 1 1.32 31.65 -26.19
N GLU A 2 1.62 32.57 -27.11
CA GLU A 2 2.77 33.46 -26.99
C GLU A 2 2.56 34.34 -25.75
N GLY A 3 3.39 34.15 -24.71
CA GLY A 3 3.29 34.79 -23.39
C GLY A 3 3.47 36.31 -23.40
N LYS A 4 2.53 37.04 -24.01
CA LYS A 4 2.52 38.50 -24.07
C LYS A 4 1.86 39.05 -22.81
N CYS A 5 2.54 39.97 -22.12
CA CYS A 5 2.05 40.63 -20.90
C CYS A 5 0.67 41.28 -21.11
N ALA A 6 0.44 41.80 -22.31
CA ALA A 6 -0.82 42.42 -22.72
C ALA A 6 -2.01 41.45 -22.81
N SER A 7 -1.81 40.14 -22.69
CA SER A 7 -2.91 39.17 -22.65
C SER A 7 -3.72 39.29 -21.35
N CYS A 8 -3.05 39.61 -20.24
CA CYS A 8 -3.67 39.74 -18.92
C CYS A 8 -3.70 41.20 -18.44
N HIS A 9 -2.73 42.01 -18.84
CA HIS A 9 -2.61 43.41 -18.41
C HIS A 9 -3.01 44.40 -19.52
N ASN A 10 -3.51 45.56 -19.12
CA ASN A 10 -3.64 46.74 -19.97
C ASN A 10 -2.48 47.71 -19.64
N PRO A 11 -1.43 47.78 -20.48
CA PRO A 11 -0.18 48.45 -20.13
C PRO A 11 -0.28 49.97 -20.01
N HIS A 12 -1.36 50.59 -20.51
CA HIS A 12 -1.54 52.05 -20.46
C HIS A 12 -2.37 52.50 -19.26
N ALA A 13 -3.51 51.85 -19.01
CA ALA A 13 -4.37 52.14 -17.87
C ALA A 13 -5.38 51.00 -17.67
N SER A 14 -5.72 50.70 -16.42
CA SER A 14 -6.85 49.85 -16.06
C SER A 14 -7.56 50.40 -14.83
N ASP A 15 -8.85 50.13 -14.74
CA ASP A 15 -9.65 50.31 -13.52
C ASP A 15 -9.44 49.19 -12.50
N GLN A 16 -8.71 48.13 -12.87
CA GLN A 16 -8.36 47.02 -11.99
C GLN A 16 -6.97 47.18 -11.39
N LYS A 17 -6.80 46.65 -10.17
CA LYS A 17 -5.49 46.56 -9.50
C LYS A 17 -4.46 45.86 -10.39
N SER A 18 -3.20 46.28 -10.30
CA SER A 18 -2.09 45.69 -11.06
C SER A 18 -2.25 45.74 -12.59
N LEU A 19 -3.03 46.71 -13.09
CA LEU A 19 -3.29 46.89 -14.52
C LEU A 19 -4.00 45.69 -15.18
N LEU A 20 -4.74 44.88 -14.43
CA LEU A 20 -5.43 43.71 -15.01
C LEU A 20 -6.53 44.13 -15.98
N LYS A 21 -6.79 43.35 -17.03
CA LYS A 21 -7.87 43.65 -17.99
C LYS A 21 -9.28 43.55 -17.41
N LYS A 22 -9.48 42.69 -16.41
CA LYS A 22 -10.75 42.41 -15.72
C LYS A 22 -10.46 41.84 -14.32
N GLU A 23 -11.41 41.97 -13.39
CA GLU A 23 -11.30 41.49 -12.00
C GLU A 23 -10.97 39.98 -11.91
N LYS A 24 -11.71 39.14 -12.64
CA LYS A 24 -11.47 37.67 -12.72
C LYS A 24 -10.74 37.29 -14.01
N VAL A 25 -9.60 37.94 -14.28
CA VAL A 25 -8.83 37.77 -15.53
C VAL A 25 -8.51 36.30 -15.86
N CYS A 26 -8.28 35.47 -14.85
CA CYS A 26 -7.95 34.05 -15.02
C CYS A 26 -9.07 33.28 -15.76
N LEU A 27 -10.33 33.61 -15.46
CA LEU A 27 -11.51 32.93 -16.02
C LEU A 27 -11.80 33.32 -17.47
N VAL A 28 -11.11 34.35 -18.00
CA VAL A 28 -11.22 34.73 -19.42
C VAL A 28 -10.68 33.62 -20.32
N CYS A 29 -9.63 32.93 -19.88
CA CYS A 29 -9.03 31.81 -20.62
C CYS A 29 -9.37 30.45 -19.99
N HIS A 30 -9.51 30.36 -18.66
CA HIS A 30 -9.93 29.14 -17.98
C HIS A 30 -11.46 29.01 -17.95
N THR A 31 -12.06 28.91 -19.13
CA THR A 31 -13.52 28.91 -19.31
C THR A 31 -14.21 27.74 -18.61
N ASP A 32 -13.52 26.61 -18.46
CA ASP A 32 -14.02 25.43 -17.73
C ASP A 32 -14.25 25.70 -16.24
N LEU A 33 -13.57 26.72 -15.69
CA LEU A 33 -13.75 27.19 -14.32
C LEU A 33 -14.74 28.37 -14.24
N ALA A 34 -15.05 29.02 -15.37
CA ALA A 34 -15.85 30.25 -15.39
C ALA A 34 -17.34 30.01 -15.13
N ALA A 35 -17.81 28.79 -15.33
CA ALA A 35 -19.20 28.39 -15.10
C ALA A 35 -19.24 27.04 -14.36
N PRO A 36 -18.90 27.00 -13.05
CA PRO A 36 -19.13 25.79 -12.26
C PRO A 36 -20.61 25.44 -12.35
N GLY A 37 -20.94 24.16 -12.51
CA GLY A 37 -22.31 23.69 -12.61
C GLY A 37 -23.17 24.21 -11.45
N LYS A 38 -24.47 24.42 -11.70
CA LYS A 38 -25.40 25.11 -10.77
C LYS A 38 -25.53 24.43 -9.38
N GLU A 39 -25.11 23.17 -9.27
CA GLU A 39 -25.17 22.37 -8.04
C GLU A 39 -23.80 22.21 -7.34
N MET A 40 -22.78 22.94 -7.79
CA MET A 40 -21.43 22.86 -7.23
C MET A 40 -21.33 23.65 -5.92
N LYS A 41 -20.63 23.09 -4.94
CA LYS A 41 -20.18 23.80 -3.74
C LYS A 41 -18.84 24.45 -4.07
N LEU A 42 -18.75 25.76 -3.90
CA LEU A 42 -17.53 26.51 -4.18
C LEU A 42 -16.65 26.58 -2.92
N HIS A 43 -15.34 26.49 -3.13
CA HIS A 43 -14.36 26.81 -2.11
C HIS A 43 -14.33 28.33 -1.91
N PRO A 44 -14.41 28.89 -0.69
CA PRO A 44 -14.54 30.33 -0.51
C PRO A 44 -13.47 31.18 -1.21
N PRO A 45 -12.16 30.82 -1.20
CA PRO A 45 -11.15 31.57 -1.96
C PRO A 45 -11.41 31.57 -3.48
N PHE A 46 -11.97 30.49 -4.02
CA PHE A 46 -12.32 30.41 -5.43
C PHE A 46 -13.56 31.25 -5.76
N GLU A 47 -14.58 31.21 -4.90
CA GLU A 47 -15.81 32.02 -5.05
C GLU A 47 -15.49 33.52 -5.06
N SER A 48 -14.65 33.96 -4.12
CA SER A 48 -14.16 35.34 -4.02
C SER A 48 -13.24 35.76 -5.17
N GLY A 49 -12.67 34.81 -5.92
CA GLY A 49 -11.72 35.11 -6.99
C GLY A 49 -10.30 35.38 -6.51
N ASP A 50 -9.95 34.97 -5.29
CA ASP A 50 -8.63 35.14 -4.67
C ASP A 50 -7.63 34.08 -5.20
N CYS A 51 -7.49 34.00 -6.52
CA CYS A 51 -6.66 32.99 -7.19
C CYS A 51 -5.20 33.06 -6.74
N GLU A 52 -4.70 34.28 -6.49
CA GLU A 52 -3.30 34.57 -6.16
C GLU A 52 -2.88 34.09 -4.77
N THR A 53 -3.83 33.79 -3.88
CA THR A 53 -3.54 33.17 -2.58
C THR A 53 -2.93 31.78 -2.75
N CYS A 54 -3.29 31.08 -3.83
CA CYS A 54 -2.83 29.73 -4.12
C CYS A 54 -1.93 29.66 -5.36
N HIS A 55 -2.17 30.48 -6.39
CA HIS A 55 -1.48 30.40 -7.68
C HIS A 55 -0.58 31.62 -7.95
N GLY A 56 0.62 31.39 -8.48
CA GLY A 56 1.56 32.40 -8.95
C GLY A 56 1.38 32.69 -10.45
N PRO A 57 0.61 33.72 -10.86
CA PRO A 57 0.24 33.94 -12.27
C PRO A 57 1.42 34.26 -13.19
N HIS A 58 2.57 34.67 -12.65
CA HIS A 58 3.78 35.01 -13.40
C HIS A 58 4.81 33.88 -13.49
N GLY A 59 4.54 32.72 -12.88
CA GLY A 59 5.50 31.63 -12.79
C GLY A 59 5.57 31.04 -11.40
N SER A 60 5.63 29.71 -11.32
CA SER A 60 6.00 29.00 -10.09
C SER A 60 6.84 27.77 -10.42
N ARG A 61 7.67 27.36 -9.46
CA ARG A 61 8.40 26.09 -9.49
C ARG A 61 7.56 24.90 -9.05
N ASN A 62 6.37 25.14 -8.50
CA ASN A 62 5.45 24.09 -8.07
C ASN A 62 4.43 23.76 -9.18
N SER A 63 3.96 22.51 -9.19
CA SER A 63 2.92 22.04 -10.10
C SER A 63 1.67 22.91 -10.04
N HIS A 64 0.96 23.01 -11.16
CA HIS A 64 -0.26 23.83 -11.29
C HIS A 64 -0.07 25.30 -10.88
N MET A 65 1.15 25.83 -10.99
CA MET A 65 1.48 27.21 -10.68
C MET A 65 1.27 27.56 -9.19
N LEU A 66 1.33 26.61 -8.26
CA LEU A 66 1.08 26.91 -6.84
C LEU A 66 2.16 27.81 -6.22
N VAL A 67 1.79 28.78 -5.38
CA VAL A 67 2.75 29.71 -4.75
C VAL A 67 3.74 29.00 -3.80
N ASN A 68 3.32 27.88 -3.20
CA ASN A 68 4.12 27.01 -2.34
C ASN A 68 3.76 25.53 -2.63
N THR A 69 4.31 24.57 -1.87
CA THR A 69 3.87 23.18 -1.99
C THR A 69 2.37 23.06 -1.66
N GLN A 70 1.69 22.05 -2.21
CA GLN A 70 0.25 21.87 -1.96
C GLN A 70 -0.06 21.77 -0.45
N LYS A 71 0.78 21.05 0.30
CA LYS A 71 0.67 20.96 1.76
C LYS A 71 0.63 22.34 2.41
N GLU A 72 1.64 23.17 2.11
CA GLU A 72 1.79 24.50 2.72
C GLU A 72 0.65 25.44 2.36
N VAL A 73 0.23 25.45 1.08
CA VAL A 73 -0.91 26.26 0.62
C VAL A 73 -2.17 25.89 1.38
N CYS A 74 -2.48 24.59 1.49
CA CYS A 74 -3.68 24.14 2.19
C CYS A 74 -3.60 24.42 3.70
N THR A 75 -2.46 24.13 4.34
CA THR A 75 -2.29 24.28 5.79
C THR A 75 -2.15 25.72 6.25
N GLY A 76 -1.90 26.67 5.34
CA GLY A 76 -1.92 28.10 5.62
C GLY A 76 -3.29 28.58 6.14
N CYS A 77 -4.38 27.88 5.78
CA CYS A 77 -5.72 28.16 6.28
C CYS A 77 -6.36 26.96 7.01
N HIS A 78 -6.08 25.73 6.59
CA HIS A 78 -6.64 24.52 7.20
C HIS A 78 -5.70 23.95 8.26
N ASN A 79 -6.07 24.07 9.53
CA ASN A 79 -5.28 23.50 10.62
C ASN A 79 -5.35 21.96 10.58
N MET A 80 -4.23 21.33 10.23
CA MET A 80 -4.06 19.88 10.19
C MET A 80 -2.97 19.38 11.14
N MET A 81 -2.46 20.23 12.04
CA MET A 81 -1.32 19.89 12.91
C MET A 81 -1.60 18.65 13.75
N GLU A 82 -2.80 18.54 14.33
CA GLU A 82 -3.21 17.36 15.10
C GLU A 82 -3.29 16.09 14.25
N THR A 83 -3.71 16.21 12.98
CA THR A 83 -3.80 15.06 12.06
C THR A 83 -2.42 14.56 11.70
N PHE A 84 -1.48 15.46 11.41
CA PHE A 84 -0.10 15.09 11.10
C PHE A 84 0.67 14.54 12.30
N ALA A 85 0.23 14.85 13.53
CA ALA A 85 0.80 14.29 14.75
C ALA A 85 0.29 12.88 15.09
N LYS A 86 -0.69 12.34 14.36
CA LYS A 86 -1.22 10.99 14.58
C LYS A 86 -0.20 9.91 14.22
N THR A 87 -0.32 8.75 14.86
CA THR A 87 0.60 7.62 14.63
C THR A 87 0.42 6.96 13.27
N ALA A 88 -0.81 6.89 12.77
CA ALA A 88 -1.12 6.44 11.43
C ALA A 88 -1.73 7.61 10.64
N VAL A 89 -0.98 8.13 9.67
CA VAL A 89 -1.45 9.13 8.72
C VAL A 89 -1.55 8.45 7.36
N HIS A 90 -2.67 8.66 6.68
CA HIS A 90 -2.89 8.12 5.35
C HIS A 90 -1.90 8.74 4.35
N THR A 91 -1.26 7.92 3.52
CA THR A 91 -0.12 8.31 2.68
C THR A 91 -0.35 9.59 1.86
N PRO A 92 -1.48 9.77 1.14
CA PRO A 92 -1.73 11.01 0.40
C PRO A 92 -1.78 12.25 1.29
N VAL A 93 -2.17 12.10 2.56
CA VAL A 93 -2.24 13.19 3.53
C VAL A 93 -0.86 13.50 4.09
N SER A 94 -0.06 12.48 4.45
CA SER A 94 1.32 12.71 4.93
C SER A 94 2.18 13.41 3.87
N GLU A 95 1.99 13.05 2.60
CA GLU A 95 2.67 13.63 1.44
C GLU A 95 2.10 15.00 1.02
N GLY A 96 0.95 15.41 1.58
CA GLY A 96 0.32 16.69 1.24
C GLY A 96 -0.36 16.71 -0.12
N ALA A 97 -0.71 15.54 -0.68
CA ALA A 97 -1.47 15.36 -1.91
C ALA A 97 -2.99 15.53 -1.69
N CYS A 98 -3.39 16.64 -1.04
CA CYS A 98 -4.78 16.96 -0.71
C CYS A 98 -5.72 16.90 -1.91
N SER A 99 -5.26 17.34 -3.09
CA SER A 99 -6.09 17.37 -4.30
C SER A 99 -6.33 16.01 -4.94
N GLY A 100 -5.72 14.94 -4.40
CA GLY A 100 -6.04 13.57 -4.81
C GLY A 100 -7.46 13.18 -4.39
N CYS A 101 -7.94 13.72 -3.27
CA CYS A 101 -9.28 13.44 -2.74
C CYS A 101 -10.21 14.66 -2.80
N HIS A 102 -9.68 15.86 -2.65
CA HIS A 102 -10.44 17.12 -2.66
C HIS A 102 -10.27 17.86 -3.99
N ASN A 103 -11.29 18.63 -4.38
CA ASN A 103 -11.18 19.62 -5.43
C ASN A 103 -11.02 21.01 -4.78
N PRO A 104 -9.88 21.69 -4.95
CA PRO A 104 -9.60 22.96 -4.27
C PRO A 104 -10.42 24.15 -4.79
N HIS A 105 -11.18 23.99 -5.87
CA HIS A 105 -12.01 25.05 -6.44
C HIS A 105 -13.49 24.82 -6.13
N PHE A 106 -14.03 23.68 -6.54
CA PHE A 106 -15.45 23.36 -6.34
C PHE A 106 -15.72 21.87 -6.55
N SER A 107 -16.79 21.36 -5.95
CA SER A 107 -17.28 20.00 -6.20
C SER A 107 -18.76 19.89 -5.84
N PRO A 108 -19.53 18.98 -6.47
CA PRO A 108 -20.93 18.76 -6.09
C PRO A 108 -21.06 18.05 -4.74
N ASN A 109 -19.95 17.50 -4.22
CA ASN A 109 -19.92 16.69 -3.01
C ASN A 109 -19.53 17.53 -1.79
N ASP A 110 -19.98 17.08 -0.61
CA ASP A 110 -19.56 17.65 0.68
C ASP A 110 -18.05 17.69 0.82
N LYS A 111 -17.56 18.71 1.55
CA LYS A 111 -16.12 18.92 1.81
C LYS A 111 -15.27 18.96 0.53
N LEU A 112 -15.89 19.30 -0.59
CA LEU A 112 -15.29 19.39 -1.90
C LEU A 112 -14.67 18.07 -2.39
N LEU A 113 -15.20 16.92 -2.00
CA LEU A 113 -14.64 15.62 -2.40
C LEU A 113 -14.79 15.38 -3.91
N ARG A 114 -13.80 14.76 -4.54
CA ARG A 114 -13.83 14.48 -5.99
C ARG A 114 -14.86 13.41 -6.38
N ASP A 115 -15.15 12.49 -5.46
CA ASP A 115 -16.17 11.46 -5.58
C ASP A 115 -16.69 11.12 -4.17
N THR A 116 -17.64 10.19 -4.05
CA THR A 116 -18.33 9.86 -2.80
C THR A 116 -18.12 8.41 -2.38
N GLY A 117 -18.16 8.18 -1.05
CA GLY A 117 -18.07 6.84 -0.45
C GLY A 117 -16.89 6.03 -0.98
N PHE A 118 -17.14 4.76 -1.31
CA PHE A 118 -16.11 3.85 -1.80
C PHE A 118 -15.50 4.26 -3.14
N ARG A 119 -16.21 5.03 -3.99
CA ARG A 119 -15.72 5.39 -5.32
C ARG A 119 -14.48 6.25 -5.22
N LEU A 120 -14.45 7.17 -4.25
CA LEU A 120 -13.29 7.99 -3.95
C LEU A 120 -12.09 7.13 -3.52
N CYS A 121 -12.31 6.12 -2.67
CA CYS A 121 -11.23 5.27 -2.20
C CYS A 121 -10.64 4.42 -3.34
N PHE A 122 -11.49 3.94 -4.25
CA PHE A 122 -11.08 3.05 -5.34
C PHE A 122 -10.49 3.78 -6.56
N THR A 123 -10.29 5.09 -6.49
CA THR A 123 -9.40 5.78 -7.45
C THR A 123 -7.96 5.29 -7.30
N CYS A 124 -7.57 4.88 -6.08
CA CYS A 124 -6.23 4.36 -5.78
C CYS A 124 -6.25 2.93 -5.24
N HIS A 125 -7.23 2.55 -4.39
CA HIS A 125 -7.26 1.21 -3.78
C HIS A 125 -7.99 0.19 -4.66
N GLU A 126 -7.46 -1.05 -4.76
CA GLU A 126 -8.14 -2.11 -5.53
C GLU A 126 -9.44 -2.57 -4.84
N GLY A 127 -10.57 -2.33 -5.50
CA GLY A 127 -11.90 -2.62 -4.95
C GLY A 127 -12.33 -4.09 -4.95
N LYS A 128 -11.65 -4.99 -5.69
CA LYS A 128 -12.13 -6.37 -5.91
C LYS A 128 -12.31 -7.14 -4.61
N ARG A 129 -11.36 -6.99 -3.67
CA ARG A 129 -11.43 -7.64 -2.36
C ARG A 129 -12.71 -7.26 -1.62
N PHE A 130 -13.18 -6.03 -1.72
CA PHE A 130 -14.32 -5.53 -0.95
C PHE A 130 -15.70 -5.92 -1.53
N LYS A 131 -15.72 -6.54 -2.72
CA LYS A 131 -16.96 -6.78 -3.49
C LYS A 131 -17.27 -8.26 -3.75
N TYR A 132 -16.48 -9.19 -3.20
CA TYR A 132 -16.68 -10.62 -3.45
C TYR A 132 -17.27 -11.35 -2.24
N GLY A 133 -18.08 -12.37 -2.52
CA GLY A 133 -18.55 -13.31 -1.52
C GLY A 133 -19.58 -12.74 -0.54
N ILE A 134 -19.34 -12.95 0.75
CA ILE A 134 -20.12 -12.38 1.84
C ILE A 134 -19.44 -11.07 2.22
N VAL A 135 -20.09 -9.95 1.89
CA VAL A 135 -19.57 -8.61 2.18
C VAL A 135 -20.23 -8.07 3.45
N HIS A 136 -19.43 -7.49 4.33
CA HIS A 136 -19.94 -6.85 5.54
C HIS A 136 -20.80 -5.63 5.18
N LYS A 137 -21.96 -5.47 5.81
CA LYS A 137 -22.97 -4.47 5.45
C LYS A 137 -22.41 -3.04 5.29
N PRO A 138 -21.62 -2.48 6.24
CA PRO A 138 -21.05 -1.14 6.07
C PRO A 138 -20.17 -1.00 4.82
N VAL A 139 -19.42 -2.05 4.48
CA VAL A 139 -18.57 -2.08 3.28
C VAL A 139 -19.41 -2.17 2.01
N HIS A 140 -20.46 -3.00 2.03
CA HIS A 140 -21.41 -3.07 0.91
C HIS A 140 -22.10 -1.72 0.65
N GLU A 141 -22.40 -0.97 1.71
CA GLU A 141 -22.98 0.37 1.63
C GLU A 141 -21.95 1.46 1.28
N GLY A 142 -20.67 1.12 1.13
CA GLY A 142 -19.64 2.08 0.77
C GLY A 142 -19.16 2.98 1.90
N ARG A 143 -19.51 2.64 3.15
CA ARG A 143 -19.27 3.46 4.33
C ARG A 143 -17.97 3.07 5.01
N CYS A 144 -16.87 3.23 4.28
CA CYS A 144 -15.52 2.98 4.79
C CYS A 144 -15.20 3.87 6.01
N ASP A 145 -15.76 5.08 6.01
CA ASP A 145 -15.60 6.15 6.99
C ASP A 145 -16.16 5.82 8.39
N LEU A 146 -17.03 4.81 8.49
CA LEU A 146 -17.52 4.31 9.77
C LEU A 146 -16.43 3.63 10.60
N CYS A 147 -15.46 3.02 9.93
CA CYS A 147 -14.41 2.23 10.56
C CYS A 147 -13.04 2.89 10.37
N HIS A 148 -12.80 3.48 9.20
CA HIS A 148 -11.52 4.08 8.83
C HIS A 148 -11.64 5.61 8.71
N THR A 149 -10.64 6.34 9.18
CA THR A 149 -10.51 7.77 8.84
C THR A 149 -9.68 7.94 7.57
N PRO A 150 -10.15 8.74 6.60
CA PRO A 150 -9.42 8.96 5.34
C PRO A 150 -8.16 9.83 5.53
N HIS A 151 -7.97 10.43 6.70
CA HIS A 151 -6.83 11.31 7.00
C HIS A 151 -5.80 10.67 7.91
N GLY A 152 -6.13 10.42 9.17
CA GLY A 152 -5.20 9.83 10.14
C GLY A 152 -5.84 9.57 11.49
N SER A 153 -5.31 8.58 12.21
CA SER A 153 -5.76 8.15 13.54
C SER A 153 -4.59 7.69 14.41
N ASP A 154 -4.83 7.55 15.71
CA ASP A 154 -3.89 6.93 16.63
C ASP A 154 -3.91 5.39 16.58
N HIS A 155 -4.63 4.80 15.62
CA HIS A 155 -4.89 3.37 15.57
C HIS A 155 -4.40 2.74 14.24
N PRO A 156 -3.82 1.53 14.28
CA PRO A 156 -3.36 0.85 13.08
C PRO A 156 -4.46 0.68 12.04
N GLY A 157 -4.12 0.87 10.76
CA GLY A 157 -5.09 0.80 9.65
C GLY A 157 -6.05 1.98 9.62
N ASN A 158 -5.67 3.13 10.18
CA ASN A 158 -6.50 4.33 10.25
C ASN A 158 -7.86 4.10 10.92
N LEU A 159 -7.94 3.25 11.95
CA LEU A 159 -9.23 2.97 12.58
C LEU A 159 -9.72 4.17 13.40
N VAL A 160 -11.02 4.45 13.34
CA VAL A 160 -11.62 5.58 14.10
C VAL A 160 -11.66 5.32 15.61
N LYS A 161 -11.57 4.05 16.04
CA LYS A 161 -11.49 3.59 17.43
C LYS A 161 -10.66 2.32 17.51
N VAL A 162 -10.24 1.94 18.71
CA VAL A 162 -9.67 0.61 18.98
C VAL A 162 -10.67 -0.46 18.56
N GLU A 163 -10.19 -1.48 17.85
CA GLU A 163 -10.97 -2.51 17.15
C GLU A 163 -12.20 -3.04 17.89
N GLY A 164 -12.05 -3.60 19.10
CA GLY A 164 -13.20 -4.17 19.80
C GLY A 164 -14.25 -3.11 20.18
N ASP A 165 -13.84 -1.89 20.51
CA ASP A 165 -14.79 -0.81 20.84
C ASP A 165 -15.41 -0.22 19.56
N LEU A 166 -14.70 -0.27 18.43
CA LEU A 166 -15.26 0.01 17.11
C LEU A 166 -16.37 -0.99 16.77
N CYS A 167 -16.11 -2.30 16.91
CA CYS A 167 -17.12 -3.33 16.62
C CYS A 167 -18.35 -3.19 17.54
N LYS A 168 -18.16 -2.84 18.82
CA LYS A 168 -19.26 -2.62 19.79
C LYS A 168 -20.22 -1.50 19.41
N THR A 169 -19.81 -0.58 18.55
CA THR A 169 -20.72 0.50 18.10
C THR A 169 -21.96 -0.04 17.40
N CYS A 170 -21.86 -1.22 16.78
CA CYS A 170 -22.96 -1.86 16.04
C CYS A 170 -23.29 -3.27 16.55
N HIS A 171 -22.30 -4.01 17.07
CA HIS A 171 -22.48 -5.38 17.50
C HIS A 171 -22.63 -5.49 19.03
N SER A 172 -23.79 -5.98 19.48
CA SER A 172 -24.01 -6.30 20.89
C SER A 172 -23.42 -7.67 21.25
N PHE A 173 -22.53 -7.70 22.24
CA PHE A 173 -21.84 -8.91 22.71
C PHE A 173 -22.48 -9.52 23.97
N SER A 174 -23.66 -9.06 24.37
CA SER A 174 -24.35 -9.52 25.59
C SER A 174 -25.32 -10.70 25.36
N SER A 175 -25.45 -11.18 24.13
CA SER A 175 -26.35 -12.29 23.80
C SER A 175 -25.86 -13.63 24.33
N THR A 176 -26.77 -14.58 24.55
CA THR A 176 -26.52 -15.96 25.02
C THR A 176 -25.49 -16.73 24.18
N VAL A 177 -25.24 -16.27 22.94
CA VAL A 177 -24.19 -16.76 22.02
C VAL A 177 -22.77 -16.52 22.56
N PHE A 178 -22.57 -15.50 23.40
CA PHE A 178 -21.30 -15.23 24.09
C PHE A 178 -21.25 -15.82 25.51
N LYS A 179 -22.37 -16.36 26.02
CA LYS A 179 -22.46 -16.91 27.39
C LYS A 179 -22.10 -18.38 27.48
N ASN A 180 -22.22 -19.14 26.38
CA ASN A 180 -21.88 -20.56 26.37
C ASN A 180 -20.52 -20.79 25.70
N ASN A 181 -19.52 -21.08 26.55
CA ASN A 181 -18.21 -21.67 26.25
C ASN A 181 -17.13 -20.79 25.59
N LEU A 182 -15.91 -20.86 26.17
CA LEU A 182 -14.54 -20.61 25.66
C LEU A 182 -14.21 -19.29 24.94
N LEU A 183 -15.12 -18.79 24.12
CA LEU A 183 -14.95 -17.62 23.28
C LEU A 183 -15.00 -16.33 24.10
N ALA A 184 -15.65 -16.31 25.28
CA ALA A 184 -15.70 -15.12 26.11
C ALA A 184 -14.29 -14.57 26.44
N ASP A 185 -13.34 -15.44 26.76
CA ASP A 185 -11.94 -15.07 27.06
C ASP A 185 -11.14 -14.72 25.79
N ALA A 186 -11.36 -15.43 24.68
CA ALA A 186 -10.77 -15.05 23.38
C ALA A 186 -11.23 -13.66 22.91
N HIS A 187 -12.42 -13.23 23.33
CA HIS A 187 -12.97 -11.89 23.08
C HIS A 187 -12.58 -10.85 24.14
N GLN A 188 -12.01 -11.24 25.29
CA GLN A 188 -11.48 -10.28 26.28
C GLN A 188 -10.30 -9.47 25.73
N GLY A 189 -9.55 -10.03 24.76
CA GLY A 189 -8.53 -9.30 24.01
C GLY A 189 -9.08 -8.26 23.02
N LYS A 190 -10.40 -8.16 22.82
CA LYS A 190 -11.05 -7.19 21.91
C LYS A 190 -10.53 -7.23 20.45
N LYS A 191 -10.00 -8.38 19.99
CA LYS A 191 -9.45 -8.59 18.65
C LYS A 191 -10.30 -9.56 17.82
N CYS A 192 -11.37 -9.04 17.23
CA CYS A 192 -12.32 -9.79 16.40
C CYS A 192 -11.70 -10.26 15.07
N THR A 193 -10.77 -9.48 14.53
CA THR A 193 -10.15 -9.68 13.20
C THR A 193 -9.17 -10.84 13.14
N ILE A 194 -8.88 -11.47 14.29
CA ILE A 194 -8.09 -12.71 14.35
C ILE A 194 -8.86 -13.83 13.64
N CYS A 195 -10.17 -13.90 13.84
CA CYS A 195 -11.05 -14.91 13.24
C CYS A 195 -11.92 -14.35 12.11
N HIS A 196 -12.32 -13.08 12.21
CA HIS A 196 -13.22 -12.45 11.25
C HIS A 196 -12.47 -11.58 10.22
N ASP A 197 -12.94 -11.55 8.97
CA ASP A 197 -12.61 -10.44 8.06
C ASP A 197 -13.74 -9.40 8.17
N PRO A 198 -13.45 -8.16 8.61
CA PRO A 198 -14.49 -7.14 8.80
C PRO A 198 -14.97 -6.53 7.48
N HIS A 199 -14.41 -6.95 6.33
CA HIS A 199 -14.77 -6.45 5.01
C HIS A 199 -15.54 -7.49 4.21
N SER A 200 -14.91 -8.62 3.91
CA SER A 200 -15.48 -9.61 3.02
C SER A 200 -14.75 -10.96 3.12
N VAL A 201 -15.48 -12.02 2.83
CA VAL A 201 -14.96 -13.39 2.77
C VAL A 201 -15.60 -14.16 1.62
N PRO A 202 -15.02 -15.27 1.14
CA PRO A 202 -15.63 -16.10 0.10
C PRO A 202 -17.05 -16.56 0.46
N LYS A 203 -17.90 -16.86 -0.52
CA LYS A 203 -19.26 -17.38 -0.28
C LYS A 203 -19.29 -18.70 0.50
N THR A 204 -18.18 -19.44 0.49
CA THR A 204 -18.00 -20.69 1.23
C THR A 204 -17.76 -20.49 2.72
N SER A 205 -17.44 -19.26 3.15
CA SER A 205 -17.26 -18.94 4.57
C SER A 205 -18.57 -18.92 5.33
N ARG A 206 -18.51 -19.26 6.62
CA ARG A 206 -19.62 -19.06 7.55
C ARG A 206 -19.60 -17.63 8.08
N LYS A 207 -20.61 -16.82 7.69
CA LYS A 207 -20.68 -15.39 8.03
C LYS A 207 -19.39 -14.68 7.60
N LEU A 208 -18.72 -13.95 8.48
CA LEU A 208 -17.47 -13.24 8.19
C LEU A 208 -16.22 -13.96 8.72
N LEU A 209 -16.29 -15.27 8.99
CA LEU A 209 -15.10 -16.03 9.39
C LEU A 209 -14.15 -16.22 8.20
N LYS A 210 -12.84 -16.12 8.48
CA LYS A 210 -11.81 -16.45 7.49
C LYS A 210 -12.03 -17.90 6.97
N PRO A 211 -11.80 -18.14 5.67
CA PRO A 211 -12.32 -19.34 4.99
C PRO A 211 -11.61 -20.64 5.36
N ASN A 212 -10.35 -20.60 5.78
CA ASN A 212 -9.57 -21.82 5.99
C ASN A 212 -9.40 -22.11 7.48
N ALA A 213 -9.94 -23.24 7.95
CA ALA A 213 -9.79 -23.71 9.32
C ALA A 213 -8.70 -24.77 9.41
N HIS A 214 -7.80 -24.60 10.37
CA HIS A 214 -6.78 -25.58 10.70
C HIS A 214 -7.40 -26.86 11.28
N GLY A 215 -6.83 -28.03 10.97
CA GLY A 215 -7.40 -29.35 11.29
C GLY A 215 -7.79 -29.52 12.76
N PRO A 216 -6.85 -29.38 13.71
CA PRO A 216 -7.13 -29.49 15.15
C PRO A 216 -8.22 -28.52 15.63
N TYR A 217 -8.21 -27.27 15.13
CA TYR A 217 -9.23 -26.28 15.45
C TYR A 217 -10.62 -26.69 14.93
N LYS A 218 -10.68 -27.19 13.69
CA LYS A 218 -11.92 -27.68 13.08
C LYS A 218 -12.47 -28.91 13.81
N ALA A 219 -11.60 -29.76 14.35
CA ALA A 219 -11.95 -30.95 15.11
C ALA A 219 -12.34 -30.64 16.58
N GLY A 220 -12.08 -29.43 17.08
CA GLY A 220 -12.32 -29.07 18.48
C GLY A 220 -11.27 -29.62 19.45
N GLU A 221 -10.10 -29.99 18.95
CA GLU A 221 -8.99 -30.59 19.71
C GLU A 221 -8.15 -29.50 20.41
N CYS A 222 -8.80 -28.64 21.20
CA CYS A 222 -8.15 -27.49 21.83
C CYS A 222 -6.95 -27.90 22.71
N GLY A 223 -7.04 -29.07 23.36
CA GLY A 223 -6.02 -29.64 24.23
C GLY A 223 -4.71 -30.02 23.52
N ALA A 224 -4.70 -30.08 22.18
CA ALA A 224 -3.49 -30.34 21.41
C ALA A 224 -2.49 -29.17 21.49
N CYS A 225 -2.96 -27.95 21.74
CA CYS A 225 -2.11 -26.75 21.81
C CYS A 225 -2.32 -25.92 23.07
N HIS A 226 -3.50 -26.00 23.70
CA HIS A 226 -3.86 -25.24 24.89
C HIS A 226 -3.95 -26.15 26.12
N VAL A 227 -3.65 -25.59 27.29
CA VAL A 227 -3.67 -26.32 28.58
C VAL A 227 -5.04 -26.93 28.85
N SER A 228 -6.11 -26.21 28.51
CA SER A 228 -7.45 -26.78 28.52
C SER A 228 -8.38 -25.99 27.60
N ALA A 229 -9.59 -26.52 27.42
CA ALA A 229 -10.67 -25.79 26.78
C ALA A 229 -10.89 -24.42 27.48
N THR A 230 -10.83 -24.35 28.80
CA THR A 230 -11.09 -23.13 29.57
C THR A 230 -9.85 -22.30 29.89
N SER A 231 -8.65 -22.68 29.40
CA SER A 231 -7.41 -21.93 29.58
C SER A 231 -6.67 -21.82 28.25
N LEU A 232 -6.64 -20.61 27.69
CA LEU A 232 -6.00 -20.31 26.40
C LEU A 232 -4.47 -20.28 26.47
N GLN A 233 -3.88 -20.56 27.63
CA GLN A 233 -2.44 -20.73 27.75
C GLN A 233 -1.97 -21.91 26.89
N ARG A 234 -0.89 -21.73 26.14
CA ARG A 234 -0.30 -22.80 25.33
C ARG A 234 0.44 -23.80 26.21
N THR A 235 0.42 -25.08 25.83
CA THR A 235 1.12 -26.14 26.56
C THR A 235 2.63 -26.11 26.36
N ASP A 236 3.12 -25.54 25.25
CA ASP A 236 4.54 -25.39 24.93
C ASP A 236 4.78 -24.16 24.02
N GLU A 237 6.04 -23.94 23.66
CA GLU A 237 6.46 -22.94 22.67
C GLU A 237 5.97 -23.26 21.26
N SER A 238 5.76 -22.21 20.44
CA SER A 238 5.16 -22.33 19.11
C SER A 238 5.79 -23.42 18.25
N GLU A 239 7.13 -23.45 18.18
CA GLU A 239 7.86 -24.36 17.30
C GLU A 239 7.65 -25.82 17.69
N LYS A 240 7.72 -26.15 18.99
CA LYS A 240 7.51 -27.51 19.46
C LYS A 240 6.08 -27.99 19.25
N LEU A 241 5.10 -27.12 19.49
CA LEU A 241 3.69 -27.44 19.23
C LEU A 241 3.44 -27.72 17.74
N CYS A 242 3.97 -26.88 16.86
CA CYS A 242 3.81 -27.06 15.42
C CYS A 242 4.51 -28.32 14.93
N PHE A 243 5.79 -28.49 15.28
CA PHE A 243 6.60 -29.60 14.77
C PHE A 243 6.24 -30.95 15.39
N GLY A 244 5.51 -30.99 16.51
CA GLY A 244 4.94 -32.23 17.05
C GLY A 244 3.94 -32.92 16.11
N CYS A 245 3.37 -32.20 15.14
CA CYS A 245 2.54 -32.80 14.08
C CYS A 245 3.11 -32.54 12.67
N HIS A 246 3.91 -31.49 12.50
CA HIS A 246 4.52 -31.09 11.24
C HIS A 246 6.01 -31.44 11.20
N GLU A 247 6.32 -32.73 11.33
CA GLU A 247 7.68 -33.27 11.50
C GLU A 247 8.62 -33.02 10.31
N ASP A 248 8.06 -32.76 9.12
CA ASP A 248 8.82 -32.49 7.89
C ASP A 248 9.29 -31.03 7.77
N ARG A 249 8.66 -30.12 8.51
CA ARG A 249 8.90 -28.68 8.40
C ARG A 249 10.24 -28.19 8.94
N PRO A 250 10.86 -28.77 9.99
CA PRO A 250 12.16 -28.32 10.50
C PRO A 250 13.24 -28.21 9.42
N LEU A 251 13.22 -29.09 8.41
CA LEU A 251 14.15 -29.09 7.28
C LEU A 251 14.12 -27.77 6.47
N GLU A 252 12.97 -27.10 6.42
CA GLU A 252 12.81 -25.82 5.73
C GLU A 252 13.50 -24.64 6.44
N PHE A 253 14.03 -24.85 7.65
CA PHE A 253 14.65 -23.84 8.50
C PHE A 253 16.15 -24.10 8.77
N HIS A 254 16.75 -25.11 8.13
CA HIS A 254 18.15 -25.50 8.36
C HIS A 254 19.17 -24.69 7.54
N GLN A 255 18.72 -23.85 6.61
CA GLN A 255 19.63 -23.08 5.77
C GLN A 255 20.19 -21.86 6.51
N GLU A 256 21.33 -21.39 6.03
CA GLU A 256 22.10 -20.28 6.63
C GLU A 256 21.28 -18.98 6.70
N ASN A 257 20.66 -18.58 5.58
CA ASN A 257 19.87 -17.36 5.54
C ASN A 257 18.44 -17.67 5.98
N LYS A 258 18.12 -17.36 7.25
CA LYS A 258 16.75 -17.46 7.78
C LYS A 258 16.02 -16.14 7.67
N HIS A 259 14.77 -16.17 7.24
CA HIS A 259 13.95 -14.97 7.17
C HIS A 259 13.83 -14.31 8.55
N HIS A 260 14.08 -13.00 8.60
CA HIS A 260 14.05 -12.25 9.86
C HIS A 260 12.70 -12.32 10.59
N ALA A 261 11.58 -12.50 9.88
CA ALA A 261 10.24 -12.68 10.44
C ALA A 261 10.12 -13.88 11.39
N LEU A 262 11.02 -14.86 11.28
CA LEU A 262 11.10 -16.01 12.19
C LEU A 262 11.81 -15.70 13.51
N LYS A 263 12.51 -14.56 13.59
CA LYS A 263 13.31 -14.14 14.74
C LYS A 263 12.64 -13.03 15.57
N ILE A 264 11.60 -12.40 15.04
CA ILE A 264 10.83 -11.36 15.72
C ILE A 264 9.61 -11.93 16.44
N GLU A 265 8.99 -11.11 17.29
CA GLU A 265 7.86 -11.49 18.14
C GLU A 265 6.79 -12.25 17.33
N LYS A 266 6.24 -13.34 17.91
CA LYS A 266 5.28 -14.29 17.32
C LYS A 266 5.85 -15.37 16.37
N LYS A 267 7.08 -15.25 15.86
CA LYS A 267 7.74 -16.26 15.01
C LYS A 267 6.85 -16.78 13.87
N CYS A 268 6.49 -18.06 13.86
CA CYS A 268 5.58 -18.70 12.89
C CYS A 268 4.25 -17.95 12.76
N LEU A 269 3.75 -17.40 13.87
CA LEU A 269 2.46 -16.72 13.96
C LEU A 269 2.46 -15.31 13.34
N ASN A 270 3.62 -14.83 12.87
CA ASN A 270 3.67 -13.63 12.03
C ASN A 270 2.99 -13.86 10.68
N CYS A 271 3.07 -15.09 10.18
CA CYS A 271 2.59 -15.48 8.86
C CYS A 271 1.45 -16.49 8.93
N HIS A 272 1.46 -17.40 9.91
CA HIS A 272 0.50 -18.50 10.00
C HIS A 272 -0.50 -18.32 11.15
N SER A 273 -1.72 -18.79 10.92
CA SER A 273 -2.78 -18.88 11.93
C SER A 273 -3.00 -20.33 12.32
N PRO A 274 -2.96 -20.70 13.61
CA PRO A 274 -3.19 -22.06 14.07
C PRO A 274 -4.70 -22.40 14.12
N HIS A 275 -5.58 -21.40 13.89
CA HIS A 275 -7.02 -21.56 13.93
C HIS A 275 -7.66 -21.32 12.56
N LEU A 276 -7.68 -20.05 12.13
CA LEU A 276 -8.37 -19.60 10.91
C LEU A 276 -7.47 -18.69 10.07
N GLY A 277 -7.23 -19.07 8.81
CA GLY A 277 -6.45 -18.32 7.84
C GLY A 277 -7.21 -18.00 6.55
N TYR A 278 -6.59 -17.20 5.67
CA TYR A 278 -7.17 -16.80 4.38
C TYR A 278 -6.89 -17.80 3.25
N THR A 279 -5.74 -18.46 3.31
CA THR A 279 -5.24 -19.30 2.22
C THR A 279 -4.88 -20.68 2.71
N LYS A 280 -4.50 -21.54 1.76
CA LYS A 280 -3.76 -22.78 2.03
C LYS A 280 -2.59 -22.51 2.99
N ASN A 281 -2.26 -23.48 3.84
CA ASN A 281 -1.27 -23.37 4.93
C ASN A 281 -1.62 -22.34 6.01
N ASN A 282 -2.91 -21.94 6.09
CA ASN A 282 -3.46 -21.02 7.07
C ASN A 282 -2.72 -19.69 7.20
N LEU A 283 -2.34 -19.05 6.10
CA LEU A 283 -1.73 -17.73 6.17
C LEU A 283 -2.70 -16.70 6.76
N VAL A 284 -2.18 -15.80 7.61
CA VAL A 284 -2.95 -14.74 8.28
C VAL A 284 -3.46 -13.66 7.31
N ASN A 285 -2.92 -13.61 6.09
CA ASN A 285 -3.34 -12.78 4.96
C ASN A 285 -3.05 -13.52 3.63
N PRO A 286 -3.64 -13.11 2.50
CA PRO A 286 -3.16 -13.52 1.18
C PRO A 286 -1.66 -13.23 1.03
N LEU A 287 -0.94 -14.13 0.36
CA LEU A 287 0.53 -14.16 0.35
C LEU A 287 1.16 -12.82 -0.06
N HIS A 288 0.73 -12.22 -1.17
CA HIS A 288 1.26 -10.93 -1.64
C HIS A 288 1.08 -9.81 -0.59
N THR A 289 -0.12 -9.69 -0.02
CA THR A 289 -0.41 -8.73 1.06
C THR A 289 0.36 -9.05 2.33
N LEU A 290 0.61 -10.33 2.61
CA LEU A 290 1.32 -10.76 3.82
C LEU A 290 2.75 -10.24 3.84
N CYS A 291 3.48 -10.33 2.73
CA CYS A 291 4.85 -9.86 2.60
C CYS A 291 4.95 -8.35 2.89
N PHE A 292 4.07 -7.54 2.29
CA PHE A 292 4.10 -6.09 2.40
C PHE A 292 3.60 -5.52 3.74
N ARG A 293 3.27 -6.38 4.71
CA ARG A 293 3.09 -5.93 6.09
C ARG A 293 4.41 -5.55 6.77
N CYS A 294 5.52 -6.06 6.24
CA CYS A 294 6.87 -5.78 6.73
C CYS A 294 7.81 -5.28 5.63
N HIS A 295 7.62 -5.75 4.39
CA HIS A 295 8.39 -5.28 3.24
C HIS A 295 7.75 -4.03 2.62
N ASP A 296 8.59 -3.15 2.08
CA ASP A 296 8.10 -1.97 1.38
C ASP A 296 7.47 -2.35 0.04
N ALA A 297 6.22 -1.94 -0.17
CA ALA A 297 5.49 -2.16 -1.41
C ALA A 297 6.01 -1.31 -2.58
N SER A 298 6.80 -0.26 -2.30
CA SER A 298 7.40 0.61 -3.32
C SER A 298 8.29 -0.14 -4.31
N ILE A 299 8.84 -1.30 -3.92
CA ILE A 299 9.64 -2.17 -4.80
C ILE A 299 8.86 -2.67 -6.03
N MET A 300 7.52 -2.65 -5.96
CA MET A 300 6.60 -2.97 -7.06
C MET A 300 5.91 -1.70 -7.60
N GLY A 301 6.38 -0.51 -7.24
CA GLY A 301 5.72 0.77 -7.54
C GLY A 301 6.03 1.36 -8.92
N ASN A 302 7.04 0.86 -9.61
CA ASN A 302 7.51 1.46 -10.86
C ASN A 302 6.61 1.13 -12.07
N GLU A 303 6.86 1.83 -13.19
CA GLU A 303 6.06 1.71 -14.42
C GLU A 303 6.01 0.27 -14.95
N PHE A 304 7.18 -0.32 -15.22
CA PHE A 304 7.30 -1.67 -15.72
C PHE A 304 7.48 -2.65 -14.57
N LYS A 305 6.55 -3.58 -14.43
CA LYS A 305 6.58 -4.61 -13.39
C LYS A 305 6.92 -5.95 -13.99
N HIS A 306 7.65 -6.76 -13.23
CA HIS A 306 7.99 -8.11 -13.65
C HIS A 306 6.79 -9.03 -13.40
N PRO A 307 6.19 -9.65 -14.43
CA PRO A 307 4.93 -10.37 -14.27
C PRO A 307 4.93 -11.48 -13.21
N PRO A 308 6.02 -12.27 -13.02
CA PRO A 308 6.09 -13.23 -11.91
C PRO A 308 6.07 -12.56 -10.53
N ALA A 309 6.69 -11.38 -10.37
CA ALA A 309 6.75 -10.67 -9.09
C ALA A 309 5.41 -10.03 -8.70
N GLU A 310 4.58 -9.68 -9.69
CA GLU A 310 3.20 -9.22 -9.44
C GLU A 310 2.29 -10.35 -8.94
N GLN A 311 2.56 -11.58 -9.36
CA GLN A 311 1.70 -12.72 -9.08
C GLN A 311 2.09 -13.43 -7.79
N ASP A 312 3.35 -13.86 -7.68
CA ASP A 312 3.79 -14.67 -6.56
C ASP A 312 5.29 -14.50 -6.24
N CYS A 313 5.55 -13.90 -5.08
CA CYS A 313 6.89 -13.69 -4.54
C CYS A 313 7.63 -15.01 -4.30
N ILE A 314 6.92 -16.09 -3.95
CA ILE A 314 7.59 -17.35 -3.58
C ILE A 314 8.06 -18.18 -4.78
N THR A 315 7.73 -17.72 -5.99
CA THR A 315 8.33 -18.22 -7.25
C THR A 315 9.85 -18.09 -7.22
N CYS A 316 10.34 -16.96 -6.69
CA CYS A 316 11.76 -16.66 -6.62
C CYS A 316 12.30 -16.71 -5.19
N HIS A 317 11.46 -16.46 -4.17
CA HIS A 317 11.87 -16.41 -2.77
C HIS A 317 11.40 -17.61 -1.96
N LYS A 318 12.24 -18.06 -1.01
CA LYS A 318 11.96 -19.10 -0.04
C LYS A 318 11.71 -18.46 1.33
N PRO A 319 10.44 -18.24 1.73
CA PRO A 319 10.07 -17.34 2.84
C PRO A 319 10.51 -17.81 4.23
N HIS A 320 10.99 -19.05 4.38
CA HIS A 320 11.48 -19.59 5.64
C HIS A 320 13.00 -19.45 5.77
N SER A 321 13.75 -20.16 4.93
CA SER A 321 15.21 -20.05 4.86
C SER A 321 15.75 -20.49 3.50
N SER A 322 16.88 -19.92 3.08
CA SER A 322 17.61 -20.33 1.88
C SER A 322 19.12 -20.34 2.08
N GLY A 323 19.82 -21.14 1.30
CA GLY A 323 21.29 -21.05 1.16
C GLY A 323 21.72 -19.78 0.40
N ASN A 324 20.80 -19.19 -0.37
CA ASN A 324 21.07 -17.99 -1.16
C ASN A 324 20.73 -16.70 -0.41
N VAL A 325 21.49 -15.64 -0.69
CA VAL A 325 21.19 -14.28 -0.21
C VAL A 325 19.80 -13.84 -0.68
N MET A 326 19.16 -12.95 0.08
CA MET A 326 17.78 -12.50 -0.18
C MET A 326 16.75 -13.64 -0.25
N LEU A 327 17.07 -14.79 0.35
CA LEU A 327 16.20 -15.95 0.39
C LEU A 327 15.83 -16.50 -0.98
N LEU A 328 16.69 -16.43 -1.99
CA LEU A 328 16.34 -16.91 -3.32
C LEU A 328 16.20 -18.44 -3.37
N GLN A 329 15.27 -18.97 -4.18
CA GLN A 329 15.05 -20.41 -4.36
C GLN A 329 16.29 -21.12 -4.96
N ASP A 330 17.07 -20.40 -5.76
CA ASP A 330 18.29 -20.87 -6.43
C ASP A 330 19.28 -19.69 -6.61
N GLU A 331 20.50 -19.96 -7.09
CA GLU A 331 21.44 -18.90 -7.47
C GLU A 331 20.84 -18.02 -8.58
N THR A 332 21.19 -16.73 -8.61
CA THR A 332 20.50 -15.74 -9.46
C THR A 332 20.45 -16.13 -10.95
N ILE A 333 21.56 -16.64 -11.50
CA ILE A 333 21.65 -16.97 -12.93
C ILE A 333 20.77 -18.19 -13.28
N PRO A 334 20.94 -19.38 -12.65
CA PRO A 334 20.07 -20.52 -12.94
C PRO A 334 18.60 -20.23 -12.60
N LEU A 335 18.33 -19.46 -11.54
CA LEU A 335 16.96 -19.03 -11.21
C LEU A 335 16.29 -18.28 -12.37
N CYS A 336 16.98 -17.31 -12.98
CA CYS A 336 16.46 -16.58 -14.13
C CYS A 336 16.32 -17.49 -15.36
N GLN A 337 17.26 -18.41 -15.58
CA GLN A 337 17.28 -19.32 -16.73
C GLN A 337 16.15 -20.35 -16.72
N ASN A 338 15.51 -20.59 -15.57
CA ASN A 338 14.31 -21.41 -15.48
C ASN A 338 13.12 -20.86 -16.31
N CYS A 339 13.13 -19.57 -16.65
CA CYS A 339 12.10 -18.95 -17.49
C CYS A 339 12.68 -18.16 -18.68
N HIS A 340 13.89 -17.63 -18.57
CA HIS A 340 14.51 -16.80 -19.61
C HIS A 340 15.55 -17.59 -20.41
N SER A 341 15.26 -17.83 -21.69
CA SER A 341 16.23 -18.38 -22.64
C SER A 341 17.18 -17.29 -23.14
N VAL A 342 18.41 -17.29 -22.62
CA VAL A 342 19.43 -16.25 -22.93
C VAL A 342 20.46 -16.70 -23.99
N LEU A 343 20.29 -17.87 -24.59
CA LEU A 343 21.21 -18.42 -25.57
C LEU A 343 21.24 -17.53 -26.84
N GLY A 344 22.43 -17.02 -27.18
CA GLY A 344 22.72 -16.42 -28.49
C GLY A 344 22.49 -14.92 -28.67
N LYS A 345 22.30 -14.13 -27.60
CA LYS A 345 22.27 -12.66 -27.67
C LYS A 345 23.46 -12.06 -26.93
N HIS A 346 23.93 -10.87 -27.33
CA HIS A 346 25.00 -10.13 -26.65
C HIS A 346 24.64 -9.91 -25.18
N VAL A 347 25.14 -10.79 -24.32
CA VAL A 347 25.04 -10.73 -22.87
C VAL A 347 26.43 -10.53 -22.31
N HIS A 348 26.55 -9.66 -21.30
CA HIS A 348 27.83 -9.50 -20.59
C HIS A 348 28.31 -10.87 -20.06
N PRO A 349 29.63 -11.09 -20.00
CA PRO A 349 30.18 -12.22 -19.25
C PRO A 349 29.68 -12.16 -17.80
N MET A 350 28.98 -13.19 -17.36
CA MET A 350 28.41 -13.31 -16.02
C MET A 350 28.98 -14.55 -15.33
N ALA A 351 28.82 -14.63 -14.01
CA ALA A 351 29.32 -15.70 -13.14
C ALA A 351 30.86 -15.74 -12.96
N GLY A 352 31.35 -16.65 -12.12
CA GLY A 352 32.78 -16.83 -11.86
C GLY A 352 33.43 -15.60 -11.23
N ASN A 353 34.54 -15.12 -11.83
CA ASN A 353 35.32 -13.99 -11.31
C ASN A 353 34.81 -12.62 -11.76
N TYR A 354 33.76 -12.55 -12.60
CA TYR A 354 33.21 -11.27 -13.06
C TYR A 354 32.44 -10.61 -11.92
N LYS A 355 32.87 -9.42 -11.53
CA LYS A 355 32.24 -8.62 -10.48
C LYS A 355 31.56 -7.40 -11.07
N ASP A 356 30.39 -7.11 -10.53
CA ASP A 356 29.72 -5.83 -10.70
C ASP A 356 30.61 -4.74 -10.06
N PRO A 357 31.12 -3.77 -10.82
CA PRO A 357 32.03 -2.75 -10.32
C PRO A 357 31.35 -1.75 -9.38
N VAL A 358 30.02 -1.65 -9.40
CA VAL A 358 29.24 -0.79 -8.50
C VAL A 358 29.07 -1.44 -7.14
N THR A 359 28.74 -2.74 -7.12
CA THR A 359 28.40 -3.44 -5.87
C THR A 359 29.52 -4.33 -5.32
N GLY A 360 30.54 -4.62 -6.13
CA GLY A 360 31.62 -5.57 -5.82
C GLY A 360 31.18 -7.03 -5.77
N ARG A 361 29.89 -7.32 -6.00
CA ARG A 361 29.31 -8.67 -5.99
C ARG A 361 29.49 -9.34 -7.34
N MET A 362 29.27 -10.65 -7.40
CA MET A 362 29.27 -11.38 -8.66
C MET A 362 28.30 -10.73 -9.66
N LEU A 363 28.76 -10.50 -10.89
CA LEU A 363 27.96 -9.92 -11.95
C LEU A 363 26.90 -10.94 -12.40
N THR A 364 25.63 -10.54 -12.30
CA THR A 364 24.46 -11.37 -12.65
C THR A 364 23.44 -10.55 -13.43
N CYS A 365 22.35 -11.17 -13.87
CA CYS A 365 21.24 -10.48 -14.52
C CYS A 365 20.71 -9.31 -13.67
N ALA A 366 20.65 -9.48 -12.34
CA ALA A 366 20.13 -8.50 -11.40
C ALA A 366 21.05 -7.28 -11.17
N SER A 367 22.28 -7.30 -11.70
CA SER A 367 23.19 -6.14 -11.68
C SER A 367 22.72 -5.03 -12.62
N CYS A 368 22.14 -5.40 -13.76
CA CYS A 368 21.59 -4.46 -14.74
C CYS A 368 20.07 -4.41 -14.73
N HIS A 369 19.40 -5.48 -14.31
CA HIS A 369 17.94 -5.57 -14.22
C HIS A 369 17.44 -5.47 -12.78
N ASP A 370 16.27 -4.88 -12.61
CA ASP A 370 15.48 -5.04 -11.39
C ASP A 370 14.44 -6.16 -11.58
N PRO A 371 14.55 -7.28 -10.85
CA PRO A 371 13.65 -8.42 -11.03
C PRO A 371 12.23 -8.20 -10.47
N HIS A 372 11.96 -7.04 -9.85
CA HIS A 372 10.64 -6.69 -9.30
C HIS A 372 9.93 -5.69 -10.19
N SER A 373 10.48 -4.48 -10.31
CA SER A 373 9.93 -3.42 -11.16
C SER A 373 10.98 -2.34 -11.47
N SER A 374 10.80 -1.62 -12.59
CA SER A 374 11.64 -0.49 -12.99
C SER A 374 10.83 0.55 -13.76
N ASP A 375 11.25 1.81 -13.70
CA ASP A 375 10.71 2.88 -14.56
C ASP A 375 11.25 2.78 -16.00
N PHE A 376 12.23 1.90 -16.24
CA PHE A 376 12.83 1.71 -17.54
C PHE A 376 12.37 0.41 -18.22
N GLU A 377 12.17 0.48 -19.53
CA GLU A 377 11.75 -0.67 -20.34
C GLU A 377 12.67 -1.89 -20.13
N LYS A 378 12.09 -3.09 -20.25
CA LYS A 378 12.79 -4.37 -20.03
C LYS A 378 13.40 -4.49 -18.64
N LEU A 379 12.88 -3.74 -17.66
CA LEU A 379 13.25 -3.82 -16.26
C LEU A 379 14.73 -3.48 -16.00
N THR A 380 15.36 -2.62 -16.79
CA THR A 380 16.75 -2.20 -16.54
C THR A 380 16.83 -1.20 -15.39
N ARG A 381 17.96 -1.11 -14.69
CA ARG A 381 18.17 -0.16 -13.58
C ARG A 381 18.50 1.28 -14.04
N GLY A 382 18.25 1.60 -15.31
CA GLY A 382 18.56 2.85 -15.98
C GLY A 382 18.11 2.80 -17.44
N GLU A 383 18.08 3.95 -18.12
CA GLU A 383 17.80 3.99 -19.55
C GLU A 383 18.84 3.17 -20.33
N ARG A 384 18.43 2.50 -21.40
CA ARG A 384 19.32 1.66 -22.23
C ARG A 384 20.18 2.50 -23.18
N THR A 385 20.80 3.54 -22.63
CA THR A 385 21.71 4.48 -23.29
C THR A 385 23.13 4.31 -22.73
N ARG A 386 24.09 5.11 -23.22
CA ARG A 386 25.47 5.13 -22.69
C ARG A 386 25.53 5.40 -21.18
N GLU A 387 24.53 6.09 -20.63
CA GLU A 387 24.48 6.41 -19.20
C GLU A 387 24.43 5.17 -18.30
N LEU A 388 23.62 4.17 -18.66
CA LEU A 388 23.57 2.91 -17.92
C LEU A 388 24.91 2.16 -17.98
N CYS A 389 25.59 2.19 -19.13
CA CYS A 389 26.89 1.55 -19.33
C CYS A 389 28.00 2.27 -18.53
N ALA A 390 27.94 3.60 -18.43
CA ALA A 390 28.91 4.43 -17.73
C ALA A 390 28.94 4.18 -16.21
N ARG A 391 27.93 3.49 -15.67
CA ARG A 391 27.93 3.03 -14.26
C ARG A 391 29.00 1.96 -14.00
N CYS A 392 29.42 1.24 -15.03
CA CYS A 392 30.34 0.12 -14.91
C CYS A 392 31.62 0.27 -15.74
N HIS A 393 31.60 1.10 -16.78
CA HIS A 393 32.73 1.30 -17.69
C HIS A 393 33.18 2.75 -17.68
N LYS A 394 34.50 2.98 -17.68
CA LYS A 394 35.04 4.33 -17.85
C LYS A 394 34.95 4.77 -19.31
N SER A 395 34.91 6.08 -19.53
CA SER A 395 35.02 6.66 -20.88
C SER A 395 36.27 6.15 -21.59
N GLY A 396 36.09 5.51 -22.75
CA GLY A 396 37.17 4.94 -23.57
C GLY A 396 37.39 3.42 -23.43
N GLU A 397 36.73 2.72 -22.50
CA GLU A 397 37.02 1.30 -22.24
C GLU A 397 36.39 0.29 -23.22
N HIS A 398 35.49 0.70 -24.11
CA HIS A 398 34.94 -0.14 -25.18
C HIS A 398 34.50 0.74 -26.37
N GLU A 399 35.45 1.43 -27.00
CA GLU A 399 35.18 2.10 -28.29
C GLU A 399 35.04 1.03 -29.38
N LEU A 400 33.79 0.72 -29.73
CA LEU A 400 33.42 0.10 -31.00
C LEU A 400 32.99 1.19 -31.98
#